data_AF-A0A2V2AS28-F1
#
_entry.id   AF-A0A2V2AS28-F1
#
_cell.length_a   1.000
_cell.length_b   1.000
_cell.length_c   1.000
_cell.angle_alpha   90.00
_cell.angle_beta   90.00
_cell.angle_gamma   90.00
#
_symmetry.space_group_name_H-M   'P 1'
#
loop_
_entity.id
_entity.type
_entity.pdbx_description
1 polymer ?
#
loop_
_entity_poly.entity_id
_entity_poly.type
_entity_poly.pdbx_seq_one_letter_code
_entity_poly.pdbx_strand_id
1 'polypeptide(L)'
;MVRLDRKAGLAAGTLASAAFRPELLDAAVTGRITDDQWRRHVAEDLAEVCGSLDGALDLVDGWTALGLADAFDAVVNTARIGMAKPDPRVFEAAAQAVGVTPQRCLFVDDTAGHVAAAQAAGLTGLHYRHVDELRLATARW
;
A
#
# COMPACT_ATOMS: atom_id res chain seq x y z
N MET A 1 -11.11 -1.91 -4.51
CA MET A 1 -11.23 -3.19 -5.24
C MET A 1 -12.67 -3.66 -5.39
N VAL A 2 -13.44 -3.93 -4.33
CA VAL A 2 -14.83 -4.45 -4.46
C VAL A 2 -15.75 -3.63 -5.37
N ARG A 3 -15.65 -2.29 -5.35
CA ARG A 3 -16.41 -1.44 -6.27
C ARG A 3 -15.99 -1.60 -7.74
N LEU A 4 -14.70 -1.84 -7.98
CA LEU A 4 -14.13 -2.09 -9.30
C LEU A 4 -14.53 -3.48 -9.80
N ASP A 5 -14.46 -4.51 -8.95
CA ASP A 5 -14.96 -5.86 -9.25
C ASP A 5 -16.41 -5.79 -9.76
N ARG A 6 -17.29 -5.10 -9.00
CA ARG A 6 -18.69 -4.94 -9.37
C ARG A 6 -18.88 -4.17 -10.67
N LYS A 7 -18.09 -3.12 -10.90
CA LYS A 7 -18.15 -2.33 -12.15
C LYS A 7 -17.73 -3.18 -13.37
N ALA A 8 -16.80 -4.11 -13.17
CA ALA A 8 -16.33 -5.05 -14.20
C ALA A 8 -17.20 -6.32 -14.31
N GLY A 9 -18.26 -6.46 -13.52
CA GLY A 9 -19.12 -7.66 -13.52
C GLY A 9 -18.48 -8.89 -12.86
N LEU A 10 -17.42 -8.70 -12.07
CA LEU A 10 -16.69 -9.77 -11.38
C LEU A 10 -17.26 -10.04 -9.99
N ALA A 11 -16.96 -11.23 -9.46
CA ALA A 11 -17.22 -11.55 -8.06
C ALA A 11 -16.44 -10.60 -7.14
N ALA A 12 -17.06 -10.21 -6.01
CA ALA A 12 -16.40 -9.32 -5.06
C ALA A 12 -15.14 -9.97 -4.48
N GLY A 13 -14.00 -9.28 -4.57
CA GLY A 13 -12.72 -9.78 -4.11
C GLY A 13 -11.86 -10.44 -5.19
N THR A 14 -12.34 -10.58 -6.43
CA THR A 14 -11.56 -11.16 -7.54
C THR A 14 -10.26 -10.39 -7.76
N LEU A 15 -10.31 -9.06 -7.91
CA LEU A 15 -9.11 -8.23 -8.06
C LEU A 15 -8.17 -8.34 -6.85
N ALA A 16 -8.72 -8.40 -5.64
CA ALA A 16 -7.92 -8.52 -4.42
C ALA A 16 -7.19 -9.87 -4.35
N SER A 17 -7.87 -10.96 -4.69
CA SER A 17 -7.29 -12.30 -4.69
C SER A 17 -6.12 -12.43 -5.67
N ALA A 18 -6.22 -11.80 -6.85
CA ALA A 18 -5.14 -11.78 -7.83
C ALA A 18 -3.97 -10.89 -7.36
N ALA A 19 -4.27 -9.66 -6.93
CA ALA A 19 -3.27 -8.67 -6.53
C ALA A 19 -2.46 -9.06 -5.28
N PHE A 20 -3.08 -9.77 -4.33
CA PHE A 20 -2.49 -10.13 -3.04
C PHE A 20 -2.15 -11.63 -2.92
N ARG A 21 -2.03 -12.35 -4.06
CA ARG A 21 -1.52 -13.73 -4.05
C ARG A 21 -0.13 -13.76 -3.38
N PRO A 22 0.14 -14.64 -2.39
CA PRO A 22 1.34 -14.56 -1.54
C PRO A 22 2.66 -14.46 -2.29
N GLU A 23 2.85 -15.27 -3.33
CA GLU A 23 4.11 -15.32 -4.10
C GLU A 23 4.34 -14.03 -4.89
N LEU A 24 3.26 -13.50 -5.46
CA LEU A 24 3.29 -12.29 -6.27
C LEU A 24 3.45 -11.05 -5.37
N LEU A 25 2.76 -11.03 -4.23
CA LEU A 25 2.87 -9.99 -3.23
C LEU A 25 4.27 -9.93 -2.63
N ASP A 26 4.82 -11.08 -2.21
CA ASP A 26 6.17 -11.15 -1.64
C ASP A 26 7.22 -10.66 -2.66
N ALA A 27 7.13 -11.09 -3.92
CA ALA A 27 8.03 -10.61 -4.97
C ALA A 27 7.94 -9.09 -5.18
N ALA A 28 6.73 -8.51 -5.13
CA ALA A 28 6.53 -7.08 -5.27
C ALA A 28 7.05 -6.29 -4.06
N VAL A 29 6.70 -6.70 -2.84
CA VAL A 29 7.09 -5.97 -1.62
C VAL A 29 8.59 -6.09 -1.28
N THR A 30 9.25 -7.15 -1.77
CA THR A 30 10.70 -7.33 -1.64
C THR A 30 11.50 -6.70 -2.78
N GLY A 31 10.84 -6.08 -3.76
CA GLY A 31 11.49 -5.44 -4.91
C GLY A 31 12.08 -6.41 -5.94
N ARG A 32 11.73 -7.72 -5.87
CA ARG A 32 12.14 -8.72 -6.88
C ARG A 32 11.45 -8.50 -8.23
N ILE A 33 10.28 -7.88 -8.23
CA ILE A 33 9.60 -7.39 -9.42
C ILE A 33 9.22 -5.91 -9.22
N THR A 34 9.17 -5.18 -10.32
CA THR A 34 8.68 -3.80 -10.35
C THR A 34 7.17 -3.75 -10.19
N ASP A 35 6.65 -2.56 -9.84
CA ASP A 35 5.21 -2.29 -9.82
C ASP A 35 4.55 -2.57 -11.19
N ASP A 36 5.17 -2.15 -12.30
CA ASP A 36 4.66 -2.42 -13.65
C ASP A 36 4.61 -3.92 -13.97
N GLN A 37 5.64 -4.67 -13.58
CA GLN A 37 5.66 -6.13 -13.73
C GLN A 37 4.58 -6.79 -12.86
N TRP A 38 4.43 -6.37 -11.61
CA TRP A 38 3.40 -6.87 -10.72
C TRP A 38 2.00 -6.61 -11.29
N ARG A 39 1.70 -5.39 -11.74
CA ARG A 39 0.41 -5.05 -12.39
C ARG A 39 0.14 -5.89 -13.62
N ARG A 40 1.17 -6.11 -14.45
CA ARG A 40 1.08 -7.00 -15.62
C ARG A 40 0.70 -8.42 -15.21
N HIS A 41 1.33 -8.98 -14.17
CA HIS A 41 1.00 -10.32 -13.68
C HIS A 41 -0.43 -10.40 -13.14
N VAL A 42 -0.88 -9.38 -12.41
CA VAL A 42 -2.28 -9.29 -11.94
C VAL A 42 -3.25 -9.25 -13.13
N ALA A 43 -2.95 -8.47 -14.17
CA ALA A 43 -3.78 -8.40 -15.37
C ALA A 43 -3.81 -9.73 -16.15
N GLU A 44 -2.67 -10.43 -16.23
CA GLU A 44 -2.59 -11.76 -16.85
C GLU A 44 -3.44 -12.78 -16.08
N ASP A 45 -3.38 -12.79 -14.75
CA ASP A 45 -4.22 -13.64 -13.89
C ASP A 45 -5.72 -13.34 -14.06
N LEU A 46 -6.07 -12.10 -14.43
CA LEU A 46 -7.45 -11.64 -14.58
C LEU A 46 -7.95 -11.68 -16.04
N ALA A 47 -7.09 -11.98 -17.02
CA ALA A 47 -7.42 -11.86 -18.44
C ALA A 47 -8.59 -12.77 -18.86
N GLU A 48 -8.63 -14.00 -18.34
CA GLU A 48 -9.73 -14.94 -18.63
C GLU A 48 -11.06 -14.43 -18.06
N VAL A 49 -11.08 -13.98 -16.80
CA VAL A 49 -12.32 -13.51 -16.15
C VAL A 49 -12.77 -12.14 -16.67
N CYS A 50 -11.85 -11.32 -17.18
CA CYS A 50 -12.16 -10.06 -17.85
C CYS A 50 -12.46 -10.24 -19.35
N GLY A 51 -12.32 -11.45 -19.89
CA GLY A 51 -12.53 -11.76 -21.31
C GLY A 51 -11.44 -11.25 -22.26
N SER A 52 -10.45 -10.49 -21.77
CA SER A 52 -9.28 -10.03 -22.53
C SER A 52 -8.20 -9.50 -21.58
N LEU A 53 -6.95 -9.48 -22.07
CA LEU A 53 -5.84 -8.83 -21.35
C LEU A 53 -6.05 -7.31 -21.26
N ASP A 54 -6.57 -6.67 -22.33
CA ASP A 54 -6.82 -5.23 -22.34
C ASP A 54 -7.86 -4.83 -21.28
N GLY A 55 -8.97 -5.57 -21.17
CA GLY A 55 -9.97 -5.33 -20.12
C GLY A 55 -9.43 -5.55 -18.71
N ALA A 56 -8.51 -6.50 -18.52
CA ALA A 56 -7.84 -6.71 -17.25
C ALA A 56 -6.85 -5.60 -16.90
N LEU A 57 -6.11 -5.08 -17.89
CA LEU A 57 -5.23 -3.91 -17.71
C LEU A 57 -6.03 -2.68 -17.32
N ASP A 58 -7.16 -2.41 -18.00
CA ASP A 58 -8.07 -1.30 -17.65
C ASP A 58 -8.60 -1.41 -16.21
N LEU A 59 -8.92 -2.63 -15.77
CA LEU A 59 -9.37 -2.90 -14.40
C LEU A 59 -8.25 -2.62 -13.37
N VAL A 60 -7.03 -3.08 -13.66
CA VAL A 60 -5.85 -2.87 -12.79
C VAL A 60 -5.49 -1.38 -12.72
N ASP A 61 -5.50 -0.68 -13.85
CA ASP A 61 -5.21 0.76 -13.91
C ASP A 61 -6.26 1.59 -13.18
N GLY A 62 -7.54 1.18 -13.25
CA GLY A 62 -8.64 1.79 -12.51
C GLY A 62 -8.49 1.71 -10.98
N TRP A 63 -7.66 0.80 -10.46
CA TRP A 63 -7.31 0.75 -9.05
C TRP A 63 -6.17 1.71 -8.68
N THR A 64 -5.15 1.85 -9.54
CA THR A 64 -4.03 2.74 -9.24
C THR A 64 -4.41 4.22 -9.33
N ALA A 65 -5.42 4.57 -10.12
CA ALA A 65 -5.88 5.93 -10.34
C ALA A 65 -6.67 6.57 -9.16
N LEU A 66 -6.37 6.22 -7.90
CA LEU A 66 -7.01 6.86 -6.74
C LEU A 66 -6.63 8.34 -6.59
N GLY A 67 -5.71 8.87 -7.40
CA GLY A 67 -5.33 10.29 -7.40
C GLY A 67 -4.70 10.76 -6.08
N LEU A 68 -4.27 9.81 -5.25
CA LEU A 68 -3.78 10.13 -3.91
C LEU A 68 -2.38 10.72 -3.91
N ALA A 69 -1.61 10.57 -4.99
CA ALA A 69 -0.23 11.07 -5.07
C ALA A 69 -0.16 12.58 -4.80
N ASP A 70 -1.12 13.35 -5.33
CA ASP A 70 -1.18 14.80 -5.15
C ASP A 70 -1.60 15.23 -3.74
N ALA A 71 -2.08 14.29 -2.91
CA ALA A 71 -2.44 14.56 -1.52
C ALA A 71 -1.25 14.44 -0.55
N PHE A 72 -0.05 14.08 -1.03
CA PHE A 72 1.14 13.87 -0.21
C PHE A 72 2.33 14.70 -0.70
N ASP A 73 3.06 15.31 0.23
CA ASP A 73 4.30 16.03 -0.07
C ASP A 73 5.42 15.09 -0.55
N ALA A 74 5.40 13.83 -0.10
CA ALA A 74 6.33 12.80 -0.53
C ALA A 74 5.69 11.40 -0.45
N VAL A 75 6.11 10.51 -1.36
CA VAL A 75 5.71 9.10 -1.35
C VAL A 75 6.97 8.23 -1.31
N VAL A 76 7.14 7.47 -0.23
CA VAL A 76 8.23 6.50 -0.08
C VAL A 76 7.70 5.10 -0.36
N ASN A 77 8.15 4.50 -1.45
CA ASN A 77 7.92 3.09 -1.75
C ASN A 77 9.12 2.28 -1.26
N THR A 78 8.96 1.57 -0.14
CA THR A 78 10.07 0.86 0.51
C THR A 78 10.62 -0.29 -0.35
N ALA A 79 9.79 -0.89 -1.20
CA ALA A 79 10.23 -1.93 -2.13
C ALA A 79 11.26 -1.41 -3.14
N ARG A 80 11.17 -0.13 -3.55
CA ARG A 80 12.14 0.50 -4.46
C ARG A 80 13.49 0.77 -3.81
N ILE A 81 13.55 0.80 -2.48
CA ILE A 81 14.78 1.01 -1.71
C ILE A 81 15.25 -0.26 -0.99
N GLY A 82 14.65 -1.42 -1.32
CA GLY A 82 15.05 -2.72 -0.78
C GLY A 82 14.80 -2.89 0.71
N MET A 83 13.77 -2.23 1.25
CA MET A 83 13.41 -2.28 2.67
C MET A 83 11.93 -2.67 2.83
N ALA A 84 11.62 -3.29 3.96
CA ALA A 84 10.24 -3.61 4.35
C ALA A 84 10.06 -3.40 5.84
N LYS A 85 8.87 -2.94 6.24
CA LYS A 85 8.48 -2.91 7.65
C LYS A 85 8.53 -4.36 8.20
N PRO A 86 8.98 -4.60 9.44
CA PRO A 86 9.26 -3.62 10.50
C PRO A 86 10.71 -3.10 10.58
N ASP A 87 11.51 -3.15 9.51
CA ASP A 87 12.87 -2.60 9.52
C ASP A 87 12.85 -1.10 9.93
N PRO A 88 13.59 -0.69 10.98
CA PRO A 88 13.54 0.68 11.48
C PRO A 88 13.97 1.73 10.44
N ARG A 89 14.82 1.35 9.49
CA ARG A 89 15.30 2.23 8.41
C ARG A 89 14.16 2.74 7.53
N VAL A 90 13.05 2.00 7.46
CA VAL A 90 11.85 2.45 6.74
C VAL A 90 11.27 3.73 7.35
N PHE A 91 11.20 3.81 8.67
CA PHE A 91 10.59 4.96 9.35
C PHE A 91 11.49 6.20 9.27
N GLU A 92 12.80 5.99 9.35
CA GLU A 92 13.79 7.05 9.15
C GLU A 92 13.74 7.60 7.72
N ALA A 93 13.70 6.72 6.71
CA ALA A 93 13.57 7.13 5.32
C ALA A 93 12.30 7.94 5.05
N ALA A 94 11.16 7.54 5.65
CA ALA A 94 9.91 8.28 5.55
C ALA A 94 10.00 9.68 6.18
N ALA A 95 10.59 9.81 7.37
CA ALA A 95 10.77 11.11 8.03
C ALA A 95 11.74 12.03 7.26
N GLN A 96 12.82 11.47 6.72
CA GLN A 96 13.81 12.18 5.91
C GLN A 96 13.22 12.71 4.60
N ALA A 97 12.30 11.96 3.97
CA ALA A 97 11.66 12.37 2.71
C ALA A 97 10.89 13.69 2.82
N VAL A 98 10.44 14.06 4.02
CA VAL A 98 9.78 15.34 4.31
C VAL A 98 10.60 16.26 5.23
N GLY A 99 11.86 15.92 5.49
CA GLY A 99 12.81 16.77 6.23
C GLY A 99 12.53 16.93 7.73
N VAL A 100 11.92 15.93 8.39
CA VAL A 100 11.63 15.98 9.84
C VAL A 100 12.32 14.83 10.59
N THR A 101 12.34 14.91 11.92
CA THR A 101 12.83 13.82 12.78
C THR A 101 11.71 12.82 13.10
N PRO A 102 12.02 11.54 13.38
CA PRO A 102 11.02 10.53 13.77
C PRO A 102 10.08 10.96 14.90
N GLN A 103 10.59 11.71 15.89
CA GLN A 103 9.81 12.19 17.04
C GLN A 103 8.72 13.21 16.65
N ARG A 104 8.81 13.76 15.44
CA ARG A 104 7.80 14.65 14.84
C ARG A 104 6.89 13.92 13.85
N CYS A 105 6.86 12.59 13.88
CA CYS A 105 6.02 11.78 13.01
C CYS A 105 4.96 11.00 13.80
N LEU A 106 3.73 11.00 13.28
CA LEU A 106 2.69 10.05 13.61
C LEU A 106 2.67 8.94 12.54
N PHE A 107 2.97 7.71 12.95
CA PHE A 107 2.88 6.53 12.12
C PHE A 107 1.53 5.84 12.30
N VAL A 108 0.78 5.66 11.22
CA VAL A 108 -0.55 5.04 11.22
C VAL A 108 -0.51 3.78 10.37
N ASP A 109 -0.81 2.62 10.96
CA ASP A 109 -0.75 1.33 10.28
C ASP A 109 -1.75 0.36 10.92
N ASP A 110 -2.30 -0.56 10.14
CA ASP A 110 -3.25 -1.58 10.59
C ASP A 110 -2.56 -2.81 11.20
N THR A 111 -1.24 -2.94 11.05
CA THR A 111 -0.45 -4.03 11.59
C THR A 111 0.23 -3.61 12.89
N ALA A 112 -0.22 -4.19 14.01
CA ALA A 112 0.29 -3.86 15.35
C ALA A 112 1.83 -4.02 15.47
N GLY A 113 2.43 -5.00 14.79
CA GLY A 113 3.88 -5.20 14.77
C GLY A 113 4.65 -4.06 14.10
N HIS A 114 4.11 -3.45 13.04
CA HIS A 114 4.71 -2.27 12.41
C HIS A 114 4.63 -1.06 13.33
N VAL A 115 3.49 -0.89 14.02
CA VAL A 115 3.29 0.21 14.97
C VAL A 115 4.28 0.12 16.13
N ALA A 116 4.46 -1.07 16.70
CA ALA A 116 5.45 -1.29 17.75
C ALA A 116 6.87 -0.98 17.29
N ALA A 117 7.23 -1.36 16.07
CA ALA A 117 8.54 -1.04 15.49
C ALA A 117 8.74 0.46 15.25
N ALA A 118 7.71 1.17 14.78
CA ALA A 118 7.75 2.63 14.62
C ALA A 118 7.94 3.33 15.97
N GLN A 119 7.25 2.87 17.01
CA GLN A 119 7.41 3.38 18.38
C GLN A 119 8.84 3.15 18.91
N ALA A 120 9.42 1.97 18.65
CA ALA A 120 10.80 1.67 19.01
C ALA A 120 11.81 2.56 18.25
N ALA A 121 11.48 2.99 17.03
CA ALA A 121 12.26 3.95 16.24
C ALA A 121 12.03 5.43 16.65
N GLY A 122 11.21 5.68 17.67
CA GLY A 122 10.97 7.02 18.24
C GLY A 122 9.81 7.80 17.61
N LEU A 123 8.99 7.16 16.77
CA LEU A 123 7.76 7.76 16.23
C LEU A 123 6.61 7.61 17.24
N THR A 124 5.59 8.46 17.12
CA THR A 124 4.30 8.16 17.73
C THR A 124 3.58 7.15 16.86
N GLY A 125 3.15 6.01 17.40
CA GLY A 125 2.44 4.97 16.65
C GLY A 125 0.95 4.90 16.98
N LEU A 126 0.11 4.85 15.95
CA LEU A 126 -1.33 4.58 16.02
C LEU A 126 -1.66 3.29 15.27
N HIS A 127 -2.19 2.30 16.01
CA HIS A 127 -2.78 1.11 15.39
C HIS A 127 -4.17 1.43 14.86
N TYR A 128 -4.27 1.53 13.53
CA TYR A 128 -5.51 1.92 12.87
C TYR A 128 -6.51 0.76 12.86
N ARG A 129 -7.66 0.97 13.51
CA ARG A 129 -8.81 0.05 13.42
C ARG A 129 -10.08 0.75 12.93
N HIS A 130 -10.22 2.03 13.24
CA HIS A 130 -11.36 2.83 12.80
C HIS A 130 -11.00 4.30 12.55
N VAL A 131 -11.76 4.95 11.67
CA VAL A 131 -11.53 6.36 11.28
C VAL A 131 -11.65 7.34 12.46
N ASP A 132 -12.47 7.02 13.46
CA ASP A 132 -12.66 7.90 14.61
C ASP A 132 -11.43 7.95 15.53
N GLU A 133 -10.68 6.84 15.63
CA GLU A 133 -9.40 6.81 16.34
C GLU A 133 -8.38 7.72 15.64
N LEU A 134 -8.34 7.70 14.31
CA LEU A 134 -7.47 8.57 13.51
C LEU A 134 -7.84 10.05 13.71
N ARG A 135 -9.13 10.40 13.62
CA ARG A 135 -9.60 11.78 13.84
C ARG A 135 -9.23 12.30 15.23
N LEU A 136 -9.36 11.46 16.26
CA LEU A 136 -9.00 11.83 17.62
C LEU A 136 -7.48 12.04 17.76
N ALA A 137 -6.67 11.18 17.15
CA ALA A 137 -5.22 11.28 17.19
C ALA A 137 -4.70 12.55 16.51
N THR A 138 -5.22 12.87 15.31
CA THR A 138 -4.79 14.05 14.56
C THR A 138 -5.30 15.36 15.15
N ALA A 139 -6.41 15.36 15.88
CA ALA A 139 -6.88 16.56 16.60
C ALA A 139 -5.96 16.98 17.77
N ARG A 140 -5.02 16.13 18.17
CA ARG A 140 -4.06 16.37 19.27
C ARG A 140 -2.65 16.68 18.78
N TRP A 141 -2.45 16.70 17.46
CA TRP A 141 -1.20 16.97 16.76
C TRP A 141 -1.27 18.34 16.11
#